data_AF-K3V520-F1
#
_entry.id   AF-K3V520-F1
#
_cell.length_a   1.000
_cell.length_b   1.000
_cell.length_c   1.000
_cell.angle_alpha   90.00
_cell.angle_beta   90.00
_cell.angle_gamma   90.00
#
_symmetry.space_group_name_H-M   'P 1'
#
loop_
_entity.id
_entity.type
_entity.pdbx_description
1 polymer ?
#
loop_
_entity_poly.entity_id
_entity_poly.type
_entity_poly.pdbx_seq_one_letter_code
_entity_poly.pdbx_strand_id
1 'polypeptide(L)'
;MKFTSHLLAASSVYFGFPVLAQSNNSSSDTKCPRIIEDLNDNNAEFNATGTTTFSLLEQDDWQLSMTFQFHQARNTSTVKDVSSQGDRTLFLSVPESFPETPSGKEMELCYYEMDALNATSDSGESDDNDASCNGILSDECQKALRGAPRPRGGKCPHVDIEEACGRVMRRWTSKPFNLSQQDCTLSSLPGVDVPSNYQTHYIWFLGEFLPVAEEDFLDSYDLLVRQPVPILITALLPGESESGAAEIACLATEDISKGSRVPQSEFPPSSATHQDTQRTIIYLLAI
;
A
#
# COMPACT_ATOMS: atom_id res chain seq x y z
N MET A 1 -17.11 77.14 -4.96
CA MET A 1 -18.50 76.97 -4.50
C MET A 1 -18.93 75.54 -4.80
N LYS A 2 -19.28 74.77 -3.76
CA LYS A 2 -20.26 73.67 -3.71
C LYS A 2 -20.09 72.46 -4.67
N PHE A 3 -19.71 71.30 -4.10
CA PHE A 3 -20.54 70.09 -3.87
C PHE A 3 -20.59 69.18 -5.13
N THR A 4 -20.47 67.85 -5.09
CA THR A 4 -20.80 66.86 -4.07
C THR A 4 -20.12 65.53 -4.42
N SER A 5 -19.79 64.77 -3.38
CA SER A 5 -19.33 63.38 -3.40
C SER A 5 -20.47 62.44 -3.85
N HIS A 6 -20.17 61.43 -4.68
CA HIS A 6 -21.07 60.30 -4.94
C HIS A 6 -20.42 59.00 -4.45
N LEU A 7 -20.90 58.53 -3.30
CA LEU A 7 -20.73 57.18 -2.79
C LEU A 7 -21.59 56.23 -3.63
N LEU A 8 -20.96 55.24 -4.28
CA LEU A 8 -21.66 54.06 -4.79
C LEU A 8 -21.78 53.04 -3.65
N ALA A 9 -22.99 52.91 -3.11
CA ALA A 9 -23.33 51.84 -2.18
C ALA A 9 -23.58 50.55 -2.97
N ALA A 10 -22.77 49.52 -2.72
CA ALA A 10 -23.01 48.18 -3.22
C ALA A 10 -23.98 47.46 -2.26
N SER A 11 -25.23 47.31 -2.68
CA SER A 11 -26.24 46.54 -1.96
C SER A 11 -26.15 45.07 -2.37
N SER A 12 -25.43 44.27 -1.60
CA SER A 12 -25.41 42.81 -1.75
C SER A 12 -26.69 42.22 -1.14
N VAL A 13 -27.65 41.85 -1.98
CA VAL A 13 -28.84 41.08 -1.57
C VAL A 13 -28.40 39.63 -1.35
N TYR A 14 -28.23 39.25 -0.08
CA TYR A 14 -28.07 37.85 0.30
C TYR A 14 -29.42 37.14 0.18
N PHE A 15 -29.61 36.39 -0.92
CA PHE A 15 -30.66 35.37 -0.98
C PHE A 15 -30.19 34.15 -0.19
N GLY A 16 -30.56 34.09 1.09
CA GLY A 16 -30.40 32.91 1.91
C GLY A 16 -31.43 31.85 1.52
N PHE A 17 -31.00 30.84 0.77
CA PHE A 17 -31.74 29.58 0.70
C PHE A 17 -31.52 28.84 2.03
N PRO A 18 -32.58 28.45 2.77
CA PRO A 18 -32.41 27.57 3.91
C PRO A 18 -32.00 26.19 3.38
N VAL A 19 -30.70 25.88 3.50
CA VAL A 19 -30.24 24.50 3.44
C VAL A 19 -30.79 23.81 4.67
N LEU A 20 -31.87 23.06 4.49
CA LEU A 20 -32.30 22.06 5.45
C LEU A 20 -31.20 20.99 5.47
N ALA A 21 -30.25 21.14 6.40
CA ALA A 21 -29.35 20.06 6.77
C ALA A 21 -30.22 18.92 7.32
N GLN A 22 -30.42 17.89 6.51
CA GLN A 22 -31.00 16.64 6.99
C GLN A 22 -29.94 16.00 7.90
N SER A 23 -30.17 16.06 9.20
CA SER A 23 -29.43 15.26 10.17
C SER A 23 -29.83 13.79 9.97
N ASN A 24 -29.09 13.07 9.15
CA ASN A 24 -29.15 11.61 9.17
C ASN A 24 -28.38 11.14 10.39
N ASN A 25 -29.13 10.95 11.47
CA ASN A 25 -28.68 10.27 12.66
C ASN A 25 -28.83 8.76 12.37
N SER A 26 -27.83 8.18 11.69
CA SER A 26 -27.63 6.74 11.57
C SER A 26 -26.20 6.41 12.00
N SER A 27 -26.07 5.36 12.80
CA SER A 27 -24.86 4.88 13.48
C SER A 27 -23.64 4.67 12.55
N SER A 28 -22.47 5.08 13.06
CA SER A 28 -21.09 4.87 12.56
C SER A 28 -20.81 5.23 11.08
N ASP A 29 -20.47 6.50 10.84
CA ASP A 29 -19.89 6.98 9.57
C ASP A 29 -18.40 6.60 9.43
N THR A 30 -18.02 5.35 9.68
CA THR A 30 -16.68 4.87 9.31
C THR A 30 -16.76 4.32 7.89
N LYS A 31 -16.51 5.17 6.88
CA LYS A 31 -16.42 4.70 5.48
C LYS A 31 -15.10 3.98 5.28
N CYS A 32 -15.15 2.73 4.86
CA CYS A 32 -13.95 1.96 4.58
C CYS A 32 -13.27 2.43 3.30
N PRO A 33 -11.96 2.16 3.14
CA PRO A 33 -11.30 2.34 1.86
C PRO A 33 -12.08 1.59 0.77
N ARG A 34 -12.23 2.20 -0.41
CA ARG A 34 -13.04 1.64 -1.51
C ARG A 34 -12.68 0.20 -1.85
N ILE A 35 -11.40 -0.15 -1.82
CA ILE A 35 -10.95 -1.53 -2.08
C ILE A 35 -11.51 -2.53 -1.06
N ILE A 36 -11.70 -2.13 0.20
CA ILE A 36 -12.34 -2.97 1.24
C ILE A 36 -13.83 -3.13 0.94
N GLU A 37 -14.50 -2.07 0.51
CA GLU A 37 -15.91 -2.11 0.08
C GLU A 37 -16.07 -3.07 -1.13
N ASP A 38 -15.24 -2.91 -2.15
CA ASP A 38 -15.27 -3.74 -3.36
C ASP A 38 -14.98 -5.22 -3.04
N LEU A 39 -14.10 -5.52 -2.09
CA LEU A 39 -13.83 -6.88 -1.63
C LEU A 39 -15.01 -7.49 -0.86
N ASN A 40 -15.65 -6.74 0.03
CA ASN A 40 -16.83 -7.19 0.77
C ASN A 40 -18.02 -7.49 -0.16
N ASP A 41 -18.17 -6.70 -1.22
CA ASP A 41 -19.21 -6.90 -2.23
C ASP A 41 -18.85 -8.00 -3.25
N ASN A 42 -17.69 -8.66 -3.13
CA ASN A 42 -17.15 -9.63 -4.09
C ASN A 42 -16.99 -9.07 -5.51
N ASN A 43 -16.70 -7.77 -5.62
CA ASN A 43 -16.50 -7.06 -6.87
C ASN A 43 -15.02 -6.83 -7.21
N ALA A 44 -14.10 -7.30 -6.36
CA ALA A 44 -12.67 -7.21 -6.56
C ALA A 44 -12.06 -8.62 -6.72
N GLU A 45 -11.32 -8.81 -7.81
CA GLU A 45 -10.45 -9.97 -8.02
C GLU A 45 -9.02 -9.47 -8.23
N PHE A 46 -8.02 -10.26 -7.84
CA PHE A 46 -6.61 -9.94 -8.05
C PHE A 46 -6.04 -10.77 -9.18
N ASN A 47 -5.17 -10.18 -9.99
CA ASN A 47 -4.47 -10.90 -11.05
C ASN A 47 -3.29 -11.70 -10.52
N ALA A 48 -2.59 -11.14 -9.53
CA ALA A 48 -1.43 -11.74 -8.90
C ALA A 48 -1.39 -11.38 -7.42
N THR A 49 -0.91 -12.30 -6.60
CA THR A 49 -0.77 -12.16 -5.15
C THR A 49 0.60 -12.67 -4.72
N GLY A 50 1.11 -12.12 -3.62
CA GLY A 50 2.36 -12.56 -3.00
C GLY A 50 2.29 -12.31 -1.52
N THR A 51 2.79 -13.26 -0.74
CA THR A 51 2.60 -13.24 0.70
C THR A 51 3.87 -13.65 1.41
N THR A 52 4.10 -13.07 2.59
CA THR A 52 5.21 -13.48 3.43
C THR A 52 4.86 -13.28 4.90
N THR A 53 5.58 -13.99 5.76
CA THR A 53 5.41 -13.91 7.20
C THR A 53 6.55 -13.15 7.85
N PHE A 54 6.24 -12.30 8.82
CA PHE A 54 7.23 -11.59 9.61
C PHE A 54 6.78 -11.45 11.07
N SER A 55 7.75 -11.26 11.95
CA SER A 55 7.52 -11.19 13.39
C SER A 55 8.05 -9.88 13.94
N LEU A 56 7.16 -8.96 14.30
CA LEU A 56 7.53 -7.75 15.05
C LEU A 56 7.66 -8.01 16.56
N LEU A 57 7.11 -9.14 17.02
CA LEU A 57 7.13 -9.62 18.40
C LEU A 57 7.56 -11.09 18.37
N GLU A 58 8.27 -11.57 19.40
CA GLU A 58 8.87 -12.92 19.46
C GLU A 58 7.88 -14.10 19.30
N GLN A 59 6.57 -13.85 19.27
CA GLN A 59 5.51 -14.89 19.30
C GLN A 59 4.45 -14.73 18.22
N ASP A 60 4.62 -13.79 17.30
CA ASP A 60 3.59 -13.46 16.31
C ASP A 60 4.09 -13.71 14.88
N ASP A 61 3.39 -14.58 14.15
CA ASP A 61 3.60 -14.81 12.71
C ASP A 61 2.59 -13.96 11.94
N TRP A 62 2.90 -12.67 11.76
CA TRP A 62 2.03 -11.78 10.97
C TRP A 62 2.25 -12.03 9.50
N GLN A 63 1.19 -11.86 8.71
CA GLN A 63 1.24 -12.11 7.28
C GLN A 63 1.11 -10.78 6.53
N LEU A 64 2.10 -10.45 5.71
CA LEU A 64 2.06 -9.33 4.79
C LEU A 64 1.68 -9.85 3.41
N SER A 65 0.64 -9.29 2.82
CA SER A 65 0.13 -9.71 1.51
C SER A 65 0.08 -8.54 0.55
N MET A 66 0.68 -8.72 -0.62
CA MET A 66 0.69 -7.77 -1.73
C MET A 66 -0.18 -8.33 -2.85
N THR A 67 -1.11 -7.51 -3.35
CA THR A 67 -2.02 -7.91 -4.43
C THR A 67 -1.96 -6.93 -5.57
N PHE A 68 -2.19 -7.43 -6.79
CA PHE A 68 -2.24 -6.61 -7.99
C PHE A 68 -3.56 -6.76 -8.74
N GLN A 69 -4.09 -5.65 -9.23
CA GLN A 69 -5.18 -5.59 -10.20
C GLN A 69 -4.71 -4.83 -11.43
N PHE A 70 -4.92 -5.41 -12.61
CA PHE A 70 -4.50 -4.83 -13.86
C PHE A 70 -5.70 -4.62 -14.76
N HIS A 71 -5.78 -3.42 -15.30
CA HIS A 71 -6.80 -3.04 -16.25
C HIS A 71 -6.12 -2.50 -17.51
N GLN A 72 -6.32 -3.17 -18.64
CA GLN A 72 -5.84 -2.67 -19.93
C GLN A 72 -6.95 -1.87 -20.61
N ALA A 73 -6.64 -0.65 -21.06
CA ALA A 73 -7.56 0.14 -21.86
C ALA A 73 -8.04 -0.62 -23.10
N ARG A 74 -9.35 -0.64 -23.31
CA ARG A 74 -9.98 -1.16 -24.53
C ARG A 74 -10.77 -0.06 -25.21
N ASN A 75 -10.22 0.47 -26.30
CA ASN A 75 -10.92 1.42 -27.15
C ASN A 75 -11.53 0.68 -28.35
N THR A 76 -12.73 0.14 -28.14
CA THR A 76 -13.50 -0.63 -29.13
C THR A 76 -14.80 0.10 -29.49
N SER A 77 -15.59 -0.46 -30.42
CA SER A 77 -16.91 0.08 -30.73
C SER A 77 -17.91 -0.02 -29.57
N THR A 78 -17.67 -0.94 -28.62
CA THR A 78 -18.59 -1.28 -27.52
C THR A 78 -18.11 -0.80 -26.15
N VAL A 79 -16.80 -0.69 -25.95
CA VAL A 79 -16.18 -0.22 -24.71
C VAL A 79 -15.23 0.90 -25.07
N LYS A 80 -15.32 2.04 -24.36
CA LYS A 80 -14.44 3.18 -24.53
C LYS A 80 -13.66 3.39 -23.26
N ASP A 81 -12.57 2.65 -23.11
CA ASP A 81 -11.57 2.93 -22.11
C ASP A 81 -10.32 3.53 -22.75
N VAL A 82 -9.73 4.49 -22.08
CA VAL A 82 -8.60 5.30 -22.57
C VAL A 82 -7.36 5.19 -21.68
N SER A 83 -7.45 4.52 -20.53
CA SER A 83 -6.34 4.40 -19.58
C SER A 83 -6.12 2.97 -19.14
N SER A 84 -4.89 2.49 -19.30
CA SER A 84 -4.44 1.26 -18.66
C SER A 84 -3.91 1.58 -17.27
N GLN A 85 -4.08 0.65 -16.34
CA GLN A 85 -3.78 0.83 -14.92
C GLN A 85 -3.24 -0.47 -14.32
N GLY A 86 -2.31 -0.33 -13.40
CA GLY A 86 -1.86 -1.37 -12.48
C GLY A 86 -2.02 -0.85 -11.07
N ASP A 87 -2.83 -1.55 -10.28
CA ASP A 87 -3.12 -1.23 -8.90
C ASP A 87 -2.46 -2.24 -8.00
N ARG A 88 -1.64 -1.76 -7.06
CA ARG A 88 -1.03 -2.56 -6.01
C ARG A 88 -1.66 -2.21 -4.68
N THR A 89 -2.12 -3.22 -3.94
CA THR A 89 -2.64 -3.06 -2.58
C THR A 89 -1.83 -3.91 -1.62
N LEU A 90 -1.56 -3.36 -0.44
CA LEU A 90 -0.87 -4.04 0.65
C LEU A 90 -1.80 -4.24 1.83
N PHE A 91 -1.81 -5.47 2.34
CA PHE A 91 -2.62 -5.90 3.46
C PHE A 91 -1.75 -6.54 4.54
N LEU A 92 -2.14 -6.35 5.79
CA LEU A 92 -1.51 -6.96 6.95
C LEU A 92 -2.53 -7.82 7.69
N SER A 93 -2.30 -9.12 7.72
CA SER A 93 -3.12 -10.06 8.49
C SER A 93 -2.46 -10.35 9.82
N VAL A 94 -3.21 -10.16 10.90
CA VAL A 94 -2.79 -10.41 12.28
C VAL A 94 -3.80 -11.33 12.97
N PRO A 95 -3.42 -12.07 14.03
CA PRO A 95 -4.38 -12.83 14.82
C PRO A 95 -5.56 -11.96 15.26
N GLU A 96 -6.78 -12.44 15.09
CA GLU A 96 -8.02 -11.68 15.34
C GLU A 96 -8.08 -11.12 16.77
N SER A 97 -7.58 -11.88 17.74
CA SER A 97 -7.51 -11.46 19.14
C SER A 97 -6.46 -10.38 19.44
N PHE A 98 -5.45 -10.20 18.58
CA PHE A 98 -4.30 -9.34 18.89
C PHE A 98 -4.70 -7.88 19.12
N PRO A 99 -5.51 -7.23 18.26
CA PRO A 99 -5.85 -5.82 18.45
C PRO A 99 -6.73 -5.53 19.67
N GLU A 100 -7.31 -6.54 20.29
CA GLU A 100 -8.06 -6.38 21.54
C GLU A 100 -7.16 -6.43 22.78
N THR A 101 -5.95 -6.96 22.64
CA THR A 101 -4.96 -6.99 23.73
C THR A 101 -4.49 -5.58 24.10
N PRO A 102 -3.98 -5.36 25.33
CA PRO A 102 -3.33 -4.10 25.68
C PRO A 102 -2.22 -3.73 24.68
N SER A 103 -1.46 -4.73 24.23
CA SER A 103 -0.38 -4.51 23.28
C SER A 103 -0.88 -4.07 21.91
N GLY A 104 -1.87 -4.75 21.36
CA GLY A 104 -2.45 -4.39 20.06
C GLY A 104 -3.14 -3.03 20.07
N LYS A 105 -3.67 -2.59 21.23
CA LYS A 105 -4.31 -1.27 21.37
C LYS A 105 -3.34 -0.11 21.32
N GLU A 106 -2.16 -0.28 21.89
CA GLU A 106 -1.13 0.75 21.98
C GLU A 106 -0.15 0.71 20.80
N MET A 107 -0.16 -0.38 20.01
CA MET A 107 0.76 -0.53 18.91
C MET A 107 0.46 0.47 17.78
N GLU A 108 1.49 1.21 17.40
CA GLU A 108 1.51 2.09 16.24
C GLU A 108 2.42 1.49 15.18
N LEU A 109 1.96 1.43 13.93
CA LEU A 109 2.71 0.87 12.82
C LEU A 109 2.91 1.91 11.71
N CYS A 110 4.10 1.94 11.15
CA CYS A 110 4.44 2.75 9.99
C CYS A 110 4.91 1.88 8.84
N TYR A 111 4.39 2.17 7.65
CA TYR A 111 4.74 1.51 6.41
C TYR A 111 5.70 2.36 5.61
N TYR A 112 6.70 1.71 5.02
CA TYR A 112 7.71 2.30 4.15
C TYR A 112 7.99 1.37 2.97
N GLU A 113 8.22 1.94 1.80
CA GLU A 113 8.43 1.21 0.54
C GLU A 113 9.58 1.81 -0.26
N MET A 114 10.50 0.95 -0.70
CA MET A 114 11.52 1.28 -1.70
C MET A 114 11.02 1.00 -3.12
N ASP A 115 11.72 1.52 -4.13
CA ASP A 115 11.42 1.14 -5.52
C ASP A 115 11.61 -0.38 -5.73
N ALA A 116 10.80 -0.93 -6.63
CA ALA A 116 10.89 -2.33 -7.03
C ALA A 116 12.27 -2.64 -7.66
N LEU A 117 12.78 -3.85 -7.42
CA LEU A 117 14.14 -4.24 -7.78
C LEU A 117 14.17 -5.33 -8.86
N ASN A 118 15.12 -5.22 -9.79
CA ASN A 118 15.42 -6.26 -10.78
C ASN A 118 16.39 -7.29 -10.19
N ALA A 119 15.96 -7.98 -9.15
CA ALA A 119 16.76 -9.00 -8.46
C ALA A 119 15.89 -10.20 -8.14
N THR A 120 16.51 -11.37 -8.08
CA THR A 120 15.94 -12.59 -7.50
C THR A 120 16.61 -12.84 -6.15
N SER A 121 15.90 -13.44 -5.20
CA SER A 121 16.54 -13.85 -3.96
C SER A 121 17.65 -14.86 -4.23
N ASP A 122 18.68 -14.87 -3.38
CA ASP A 122 19.76 -15.86 -3.46
C ASP A 122 19.27 -17.28 -3.11
N SER A 123 18.08 -17.38 -2.52
CA SER A 123 17.34 -18.63 -2.31
C SER A 123 16.68 -19.09 -3.63
N GLY A 124 17.50 -19.54 -4.58
CA GLY A 124 17.00 -20.45 -5.60
C GLY A 124 16.39 -21.67 -4.90
N GLU A 125 15.09 -21.89 -5.11
CA GLU A 125 14.37 -23.10 -4.70
C GLU A 125 14.44 -23.44 -3.18
N SER A 126 14.09 -22.51 -2.28
CA SER A 126 13.79 -22.89 -0.89
C SER A 126 12.31 -22.72 -0.58
N ASP A 127 11.67 -23.84 -0.21
CA ASP A 127 10.30 -24.00 0.30
C ASP A 127 10.00 -23.24 1.62
N ASP A 128 10.79 -22.20 1.95
CA ASP A 128 10.69 -21.47 3.21
C ASP A 128 10.17 -20.06 2.96
N ASN A 129 9.01 -19.76 3.55
CA ASN A 129 8.29 -18.49 3.62
C ASN A 129 9.07 -17.37 4.32
N ASP A 130 10.38 -17.27 4.12
CA ASP A 130 11.18 -16.23 4.73
C ASP A 130 10.95 -14.92 3.97
N ALA A 131 10.54 -13.89 4.70
CA ALA A 131 10.52 -12.47 4.28
C ALA A 131 11.92 -11.92 3.89
N SER A 132 12.84 -12.79 3.53
CA SER A 132 14.26 -12.52 3.40
C SER A 132 14.55 -11.67 2.18
N CYS A 133 15.11 -10.50 2.44
CA CYS A 133 15.70 -9.65 1.41
C CYS A 133 17.11 -10.12 0.99
N ASN A 134 17.53 -11.34 1.34
CA ASN A 134 18.85 -11.87 0.98
C ASN A 134 18.97 -12.04 -0.55
N GLY A 135 20.08 -11.57 -1.12
CA GLY A 135 20.29 -11.51 -2.58
C GLY A 135 19.60 -10.33 -3.27
N ILE A 136 18.63 -9.70 -2.60
CA ILE A 136 17.90 -8.52 -3.12
C ILE A 136 18.50 -7.23 -2.55
N LEU A 137 18.76 -7.19 -1.24
CA LEU A 137 19.39 -6.09 -0.52
C LEU A 137 20.70 -6.54 0.13
N SER A 138 21.69 -5.64 0.15
CA SER A 138 22.94 -5.86 0.89
C SER A 138 22.68 -5.94 2.41
N ASP A 139 23.53 -6.68 3.13
CA ASP A 139 23.48 -6.76 4.60
C ASP A 139 23.54 -5.38 5.27
N GLU A 140 24.33 -4.46 4.69
CA GLU A 140 24.44 -3.08 5.15
C GLU A 140 23.10 -2.33 5.03
N CYS A 141 22.44 -2.45 3.88
CA CYS A 141 21.11 -1.87 3.65
C CYS A 141 20.07 -2.47 4.59
N GLN A 142 20.03 -3.80 4.73
CA GLN A 142 19.12 -4.47 5.63
C GLN A 142 19.32 -4.03 7.09
N LYS A 143 20.57 -3.85 7.53
CA LYS A 143 20.89 -3.34 8.87
C LYS A 143 20.44 -1.90 9.05
N ALA A 144 20.63 -1.04 8.06
CA ALA A 144 20.17 0.35 8.10
C ALA A 144 18.65 0.43 8.22
N LEU A 145 17.92 -0.38 7.44
CA LEU A 145 16.45 -0.47 7.49
C LEU A 145 15.96 -0.96 8.86
N ARG A 146 16.58 -1.98 9.45
CA ARG A 146 16.22 -2.45 10.80
C ARG A 146 16.53 -1.43 11.90
N GLY A 147 17.47 -0.52 11.65
CA GLY A 147 17.79 0.63 12.49
C GLY A 147 16.92 1.86 12.27
N ALA A 148 15.91 1.80 11.39
CA ALA A 148 15.06 2.93 11.05
C ALA A 148 14.27 3.47 12.28
N PRO A 149 13.97 4.79 12.29
CA PRO A 149 13.20 5.40 13.37
C PRO A 149 11.79 4.81 13.51
N ARG A 150 11.34 4.70 14.76
CA ARG A 150 10.01 4.20 15.13
C ARG A 150 8.93 5.28 15.04
N PRO A 151 7.64 4.91 14.95
CA PRO A 151 6.55 5.86 15.12
C PRO A 151 6.74 6.67 16.41
N ARG A 152 6.57 7.99 16.33
CA ARG A 152 6.73 8.87 17.50
C ARG A 152 5.83 10.09 17.41
N GLY A 153 5.05 10.31 18.47
CA GLY A 153 4.15 11.47 18.57
C GLY A 153 3.07 11.46 17.47
N GLY A 154 2.53 10.29 17.15
CA GLY A 154 1.49 10.11 16.14
C GLY A 154 1.97 10.39 14.70
N LYS A 155 3.27 10.22 14.44
CA LYS A 155 3.89 10.43 13.12
C LYS A 155 4.80 9.28 12.77
N CYS A 156 4.86 8.98 11.47
CA CYS A 156 5.89 8.14 10.89
C CYS A 156 7.07 9.02 10.47
N PRO A 157 8.25 8.86 11.09
CA PRO A 157 9.41 9.67 10.74
C PRO A 157 9.92 9.35 9.34
N HIS A 158 10.63 10.30 8.74
CA HIS A 158 11.37 10.02 7.51
C HIS A 158 12.51 9.04 7.79
N VAL A 159 12.76 8.13 6.85
CA VAL A 159 13.80 7.10 6.93
C VAL A 159 14.85 7.41 5.87
N ASP A 160 16.07 7.74 6.32
CA ASP A 160 17.22 8.00 5.46
C ASP A 160 18.11 6.76 5.40
N ILE A 161 18.20 6.17 4.21
CA ILE A 161 18.90 4.91 3.91
C ILE A 161 19.75 5.03 2.64
N GLU A 162 19.87 6.22 2.05
CA GLU A 162 20.49 6.38 0.72
C GLU A 162 21.95 5.95 0.71
N GLU A 163 22.70 6.28 1.76
CA GLU A 163 24.11 5.88 1.89
C GLU A 163 24.27 4.36 1.96
N ALA A 164 23.43 3.68 2.76
CA ALA A 164 23.54 2.24 3.00
C ALA A 164 22.93 1.38 1.89
N CYS A 165 21.87 1.87 1.24
CA CYS A 165 21.11 1.12 0.24
C CYS A 165 21.36 1.59 -1.20
N GLY A 166 22.07 2.71 -1.40
CA GLY A 166 22.23 3.36 -2.69
C GLY A 166 20.90 3.86 -3.29
N ARG A 167 19.85 3.98 -2.47
CA ARG A 167 18.47 4.28 -2.86
C ARG A 167 17.72 4.96 -1.72
N VAL A 168 16.72 5.75 -2.08
CA VAL A 168 15.86 6.44 -1.11
C VAL A 168 14.61 5.63 -0.78
N MET A 169 14.02 5.93 0.38
CA MET A 169 12.66 5.49 0.67
C MET A 169 11.68 6.26 -0.22
N ARG A 170 10.92 5.54 -1.04
CA ARG A 170 10.09 6.17 -2.07
C ARG A 170 8.74 6.61 -1.52
N ARG A 171 8.10 5.74 -0.73
CA ARG A 171 6.74 5.93 -0.21
C ARG A 171 6.66 5.52 1.26
N TRP A 172 5.83 6.23 2.02
CA TRP A 172 5.55 5.88 3.41
C TRP A 172 4.24 6.51 3.89
N THR A 173 3.64 5.91 4.92
CA THR A 173 2.48 6.49 5.61
C THR A 173 2.92 7.69 6.43
N SER A 174 2.20 8.83 6.40
CA SER A 174 2.60 10.01 7.20
C SER A 174 2.23 9.91 8.69
N LYS A 175 1.16 9.17 8.99
CA LYS A 175 0.68 8.86 10.34
C LYS A 175 0.73 7.34 10.53
N PRO A 176 0.98 6.87 11.76
CA PRO A 176 0.89 5.46 12.03
C PRO A 176 -0.55 4.99 11.90
N PHE A 177 -0.73 3.75 11.45
CA PHE A 177 -2.01 3.05 11.52
C PHE A 177 -2.05 2.19 12.79
N ASN A 178 -3.25 1.99 13.32
CA ASN A 178 -3.50 1.22 14.54
C ASN A 178 -4.45 0.08 14.19
N LEU A 179 -4.12 -1.12 14.65
CA LEU A 179 -4.89 -2.34 14.38
C LEU A 179 -6.22 -2.40 15.15
N SER A 180 -6.43 -1.51 16.12
CA SER A 180 -7.65 -1.42 16.93
C SER A 180 -8.89 -0.97 16.14
N GLN A 181 -8.72 -0.42 14.94
CA GLN A 181 -9.81 0.08 14.12
C GLN A 181 -10.45 -1.09 13.33
N GLN A 182 -11.40 -1.78 13.98
CA GLN A 182 -11.99 -3.03 13.47
C GLN A 182 -13.02 -2.84 12.33
N ASP A 183 -13.54 -1.63 12.12
CA ASP A 183 -14.68 -1.39 11.21
C ASP A 183 -14.39 -1.73 9.73
N CYS A 184 -13.12 -1.86 9.34
CA CYS A 184 -12.69 -2.07 7.94
C CYS A 184 -11.73 -3.24 7.77
N THR A 185 -11.98 -4.31 8.52
CA THR A 185 -11.19 -5.54 8.45
C THR A 185 -11.83 -6.58 7.53
N LEU A 186 -11.02 -7.49 7.00
CA LEU A 186 -11.47 -8.64 6.20
C LEU A 186 -11.04 -9.95 6.86
N SER A 187 -11.91 -10.95 6.89
CA SER A 187 -11.58 -12.29 7.37
C SER A 187 -10.87 -13.15 6.32
N SER A 188 -10.86 -12.72 5.06
CA SER A 188 -10.22 -13.42 3.96
C SER A 188 -9.87 -12.46 2.83
N LEU A 189 -8.95 -12.87 1.96
CA LEU A 189 -8.55 -12.16 0.76
C LEU A 189 -8.60 -13.12 -0.45
N PRO A 190 -9.19 -12.71 -1.59
CA PRO A 190 -9.20 -13.54 -2.80
C PRO A 190 -7.78 -13.92 -3.23
N GLY A 191 -7.52 -15.21 -3.45
CA GLY A 191 -6.21 -15.68 -3.92
C GLY A 191 -5.07 -15.56 -2.90
N VAL A 192 -5.37 -15.38 -1.61
CA VAL A 192 -4.39 -15.38 -0.51
C VAL A 192 -4.85 -16.36 0.57
N ASP A 193 -3.96 -17.24 1.01
CA ASP A 193 -4.24 -18.17 2.11
C ASP A 193 -4.06 -17.47 3.47
N VAL A 194 -5.10 -16.73 3.89
CA VAL A 194 -5.13 -16.08 5.20
C VAL A 194 -5.57 -17.09 6.26
N PRO A 195 -4.82 -17.27 7.37
CA PRO A 195 -5.22 -18.20 8.42
C PRO A 195 -6.60 -17.87 9.01
N SER A 196 -7.38 -18.90 9.35
CA SER A 196 -8.79 -18.73 9.76
C SER A 196 -9.03 -17.92 11.03
N ASN A 197 -8.01 -17.76 11.88
CA ASN A 197 -8.04 -17.00 13.13
C ASN A 197 -7.39 -15.62 12.99
N TYR A 198 -7.20 -15.14 11.76
CA TYR A 198 -6.60 -13.85 11.46
C TYR A 198 -7.64 -12.89 10.90
N GLN A 199 -7.38 -11.61 11.10
CA GLN A 199 -8.08 -10.52 10.44
C GLN A 199 -7.10 -9.69 9.62
N THR A 200 -7.55 -9.26 8.47
CA THR A 200 -6.75 -8.55 7.47
C THR A 200 -7.07 -7.05 7.52
N HIS A 201 -6.01 -6.26 7.63
CA HIS A 201 -6.05 -4.80 7.65
C HIS A 201 -5.52 -4.24 6.34
N TYR A 202 -6.21 -3.25 5.78
CA TYR A 202 -5.68 -2.45 4.67
C TYR A 202 -4.54 -1.55 5.16
N ILE A 203 -3.38 -1.60 4.48
CA ILE A 203 -2.22 -0.77 4.82
C ILE A 203 -2.06 0.36 3.81
N TRP A 204 -2.00 0.02 2.53
CA TRP A 204 -1.64 0.97 1.48
C TRP A 204 -2.17 0.55 0.11
N PHE A 205 -2.40 1.55 -0.74
CA PHE A 205 -2.79 1.40 -2.14
C PHE A 205 -1.92 2.28 -3.02
N LEU A 206 -1.55 1.76 -4.18
CA LEU A 206 -0.86 2.49 -5.21
C LEU A 206 -1.45 2.14 -6.57
N GLY A 207 -2.02 3.13 -7.25
CA GLY A 207 -2.40 3.02 -8.66
C GLY A 207 -1.37 3.68 -9.57
N GLU A 208 -0.98 2.98 -10.62
CA GLU A 208 -0.04 3.46 -11.63
C GLU A 208 -0.67 3.41 -13.02
N PHE A 209 -0.51 4.48 -13.79
CA PHE A 209 -0.88 4.48 -15.21
C PHE A 209 0.11 3.64 -16.00
N LEU A 210 -0.43 2.70 -16.76
CA LEU A 210 0.35 1.82 -17.63
C LEU A 210 0.21 2.23 -19.09
N PRO A 211 1.14 1.82 -19.97
CA PRO A 211 1.01 2.01 -21.39
C PRO A 211 -0.32 1.46 -21.94
N VAL A 212 -0.89 2.16 -22.92
CA VAL A 212 -2.12 1.73 -23.61
C VAL A 212 -1.83 0.70 -24.70
N ALA A 213 -0.65 0.80 -25.33
CA ALA A 213 -0.21 -0.18 -26.31
C ALA A 213 -0.06 -1.56 -25.63
N GLU A 214 -0.59 -2.60 -26.27
CA GLU A 214 -0.70 -3.92 -25.66
C GLU A 214 0.67 -4.52 -25.31
N GLU A 215 1.64 -4.46 -26.22
CA GLU A 215 2.99 -4.98 -25.98
C GLU A 215 3.64 -4.32 -24.75
N ASP A 216 3.68 -2.97 -24.72
CA ASP A 216 4.26 -2.21 -23.61
C ASP A 216 3.50 -2.43 -22.28
N PHE A 217 2.18 -2.63 -22.34
CA PHE A 217 1.37 -2.96 -21.18
C PHE A 217 1.74 -4.34 -20.62
N LEU A 218 1.87 -5.34 -21.49
CA LEU A 218 2.23 -6.70 -21.11
C LEU A 218 3.65 -6.75 -20.54
N ASP A 219 4.59 -5.97 -21.08
CA ASP A 219 5.93 -5.84 -20.52
C ASP A 219 5.88 -5.22 -19.12
N SER A 220 5.07 -4.17 -18.93
CA SER A 220 4.87 -3.54 -17.62
C SER A 220 4.20 -4.48 -16.62
N TYR A 221 3.21 -5.26 -17.06
CA TYR A 221 2.56 -6.30 -16.28
C TYR A 221 3.56 -7.35 -15.82
N ASP A 222 4.31 -7.94 -16.75
CA ASP A 222 5.28 -9.00 -16.46
C ASP A 222 6.37 -8.49 -15.48
N LEU A 223 6.79 -7.23 -15.60
CA LEU A 223 7.73 -6.60 -14.65
C LEU A 223 7.12 -6.42 -13.26
N LEU A 224 5.96 -5.77 -13.15
CA LEU A 224 5.34 -5.44 -11.86
C LEU A 224 4.96 -6.67 -11.03
N VAL A 225 4.55 -7.74 -11.70
CA VAL A 225 4.24 -9.03 -11.07
C VAL A 225 5.52 -9.66 -10.47
N ARG A 226 6.67 -9.52 -11.13
CA ARG A 226 7.88 -10.28 -10.77
C ARG A 226 8.89 -9.54 -9.92
N GLN A 227 8.92 -8.21 -9.99
CA GLN A 227 9.91 -7.44 -9.25
C GLN A 227 9.62 -7.49 -7.74
N PRO A 228 10.58 -7.92 -6.90
CA PRO A 228 10.44 -7.75 -5.48
C PRO A 228 10.42 -6.27 -5.11
N VAL A 229 9.51 -5.93 -4.19
CA VAL A 229 9.36 -4.61 -3.59
C VAL A 229 9.84 -4.70 -2.13
N PRO A 230 10.94 -4.03 -1.77
CA PRO A 230 11.35 -3.95 -0.37
C PRO A 230 10.38 -3.07 0.43
N ILE A 231 9.79 -3.67 1.44
CA ILE A 231 8.87 -3.07 2.38
C ILE A 231 9.50 -3.09 3.76
N LEU A 232 9.39 -1.97 4.48
CA LEU A 232 9.78 -1.86 5.88
C LEU A 232 8.53 -1.52 6.70
N ILE A 233 8.29 -2.30 7.75
CA ILE A 233 7.31 -1.99 8.78
C ILE A 233 8.06 -1.62 10.05
N THR A 234 7.79 -0.44 10.61
CA THR A 234 8.30 -0.06 11.93
C THR A 234 7.16 0.05 12.93
N ALA A 235 7.41 -0.41 14.16
CA ALA A 235 6.43 -0.49 15.23
C ALA A 235 6.93 0.25 16.48
N LEU A 236 6.04 1.02 17.10
CA LEU A 236 6.21 1.45 18.49
C LEU A 236 5.57 0.39 19.37
N LEU A 237 6.35 -0.17 20.30
CA LEU A 237 5.86 -1.21 21.19
C LEU A 237 5.22 -0.61 22.47
N PRO A 238 4.23 -1.30 23.06
CA PRO A 238 3.53 -0.86 24.26
C PRO A 238 4.46 -0.64 25.45
N GLY A 239 4.24 0.43 26.21
CA GLY A 239 5.04 0.74 27.42
C GLY A 239 6.49 1.16 27.16
N GLU A 240 6.91 1.26 25.90
CA GLU A 240 8.27 1.60 25.52
C GLU A 240 8.31 2.95 24.80
N SER A 241 8.96 3.94 25.39
CA SER A 241 9.07 5.27 24.78
C SER A 241 10.20 5.38 23.74
N GLU A 242 11.09 4.39 23.70
CA GLU A 242 12.33 4.41 22.88
C GLU A 242 12.67 3.09 22.18
N SER A 243 12.16 1.95 22.66
CA SER A 243 12.31 0.65 21.99
C SER A 243 11.08 0.31 21.14
N GLY A 244 11.35 -0.31 19.99
CA GLY A 244 10.37 -0.63 18.97
C GLY A 244 10.96 -1.64 17.99
N ALA A 245 10.13 -2.24 17.14
CA ALA A 245 10.54 -3.28 16.20
C ALA A 245 10.54 -2.79 14.74
N ALA A 246 11.49 -3.25 13.92
CA ALA A 246 11.48 -3.05 12.46
C ALA A 246 11.65 -4.40 11.85
N GLU A 247 10.79 -4.70 10.89
CA GLU A 247 11.00 -5.81 10.01
C GLU A 247 10.94 -5.37 8.55
N ILE A 248 11.76 -6.04 7.77
CA ILE A 248 11.87 -5.83 6.33
C ILE A 248 11.38 -7.07 5.61
N ALA A 249 10.73 -6.85 4.48
CA ALA A 249 10.24 -7.92 3.64
C ALA A 249 10.39 -7.52 2.18
N CYS A 250 10.96 -8.40 1.36
CA CYS A 250 11.10 -8.17 -0.08
C CYS A 250 10.05 -8.98 -0.82
N LEU A 251 8.86 -8.40 -1.04
CA LEU A 251 7.71 -9.11 -1.58
C LEU A 251 7.72 -9.04 -3.09
N ALA A 252 7.69 -10.19 -3.76
CA ALA A 252 7.25 -10.34 -5.13
C ALA A 252 5.91 -11.07 -5.16
N THR A 253 5.17 -11.03 -6.27
CA THR A 253 4.04 -11.95 -6.42
C THR A 253 4.52 -13.32 -6.87
N GLU A 254 3.89 -14.35 -6.33
CA GLU A 254 4.21 -15.76 -6.58
C GLU A 254 3.00 -16.52 -7.14
N ASP A 255 1.80 -16.09 -6.76
CA ASP A 255 0.54 -16.72 -7.14
C ASP A 255 -0.17 -15.91 -8.23
N ILE A 256 -0.40 -16.55 -9.37
CA ILE A 256 -1.15 -15.96 -10.49
C ILE A 256 -2.57 -16.51 -10.49
N SER A 257 -3.55 -15.64 -10.37
CA SER A 257 -4.96 -16.02 -10.35
C SER A 257 -5.38 -16.70 -11.64
N LYS A 258 -6.29 -17.68 -11.52
CA LYS A 258 -6.82 -18.40 -12.68
C LYS A 258 -7.44 -17.45 -13.70
N GLY A 259 -6.99 -17.56 -14.95
CA GLY A 259 -7.46 -16.72 -16.05
C GLY A 259 -6.65 -15.43 -16.24
N SER A 260 -5.74 -15.10 -15.33
CA SER A 260 -4.74 -14.06 -15.52
C SER A 260 -3.60 -14.53 -16.42
N ARG A 261 -2.86 -13.57 -16.96
CA ARG A 261 -1.68 -13.85 -17.77
C ARG A 261 -0.56 -14.35 -16.87
N VAL A 262 0.13 -15.41 -17.30
CA VAL A 262 1.40 -15.82 -16.71
C VAL A 262 2.53 -15.01 -17.36
N PRO A 263 3.40 -14.34 -16.59
CA PRO A 263 4.54 -13.63 -17.15
C PRO A 263 5.43 -14.52 -18.02
N GLN A 264 5.91 -14.02 -19.16
CA GLN A 264 6.63 -14.82 -20.16
C GLN A 264 8.09 -14.39 -20.39
N SER A 265 8.47 -13.18 -19.94
CA SER A 265 9.84 -12.66 -20.11
C SER A 265 10.88 -13.45 -19.29
N GLU A 266 12.17 -13.31 -19.58
CA GLU A 266 13.23 -13.76 -18.66
C GLU A 266 13.35 -12.77 -17.50
N PHE A 267 13.58 -13.24 -16.28
CA PHE A 267 13.79 -12.39 -15.10
C PHE A 267 14.97 -12.89 -14.25
N PRO A 268 15.85 -12.00 -13.75
CA PRO A 268 15.85 -10.56 -14.00
C PRO A 268 16.19 -10.26 -15.48
N PRO A 269 15.47 -9.34 -16.14
CA PRO A 269 15.70 -9.02 -17.54
C PRO A 269 17.09 -8.42 -17.73
N SER A 270 17.83 -8.91 -18.72
CA SER A 270 19.21 -8.47 -19.03
C SER A 270 19.34 -6.99 -19.38
N SER A 271 18.23 -6.31 -19.69
CA SER A 271 18.16 -4.92 -20.14
C SER A 271 17.33 -3.99 -19.23
N ALA A 272 16.82 -4.43 -18.08
CA ALA A 272 16.04 -3.51 -17.25
C ALA A 272 16.94 -2.56 -16.46
N THR A 273 17.23 -1.43 -17.09
CA THR A 273 17.42 -0.17 -16.37
C THR A 273 16.22 0.05 -15.45
N HIS A 274 16.50 0.46 -14.20
CA HIS A 274 15.49 0.90 -13.23
C HIS A 274 14.34 1.61 -13.91
N GLN A 275 13.09 1.24 -13.59
CA GLN A 275 11.95 2.09 -13.91
C GLN A 275 12.15 3.41 -13.16
N ASP A 276 12.79 4.36 -13.84
CA ASP A 276 12.95 5.73 -13.39
C ASP A 276 11.55 6.35 -13.44
N THR A 277 10.85 6.31 -12.31
CA THR A 277 9.44 6.71 -12.10
C THR A 277 9.19 8.21 -12.29
N GLN A 278 10.05 8.93 -13.02
CA GLN A 278 9.90 10.36 -13.30
C GLN A 278 8.66 10.71 -14.15
N ARG A 279 7.87 9.73 -14.61
CA ARG A 279 6.67 9.97 -15.42
C ARG A 279 5.34 9.47 -14.82
N THR A 280 5.31 9.05 -13.57
CA THR A 280 4.04 8.61 -12.94
C THR A 280 3.33 9.80 -12.30
N ILE A 281 2.19 10.22 -12.88
CA ILE A 281 1.22 11.08 -12.19
C ILE A 281 0.48 10.20 -11.19
N ILE A 282 0.89 10.29 -9.92
CA ILE A 282 0.32 9.55 -8.79
C ILE A 282 -0.88 10.33 -8.26
N TYR A 283 -2.04 9.67 -8.13
CA TYR A 283 -3.14 10.18 -7.32
C TYR A 283 -2.99 9.68 -5.87
N LEU A 284 -2.69 10.60 -4.95
CA LEU A 284 -2.91 10.38 -3.52
C LEU A 284 -4.37 10.72 -3.22
N LEU A 285 -5.20 9.73 -2.94
CA LEU A 285 -6.46 9.98 -2.22
C LEU A 285 -6.10 10.20 -0.76
N ALA A 286 -6.04 11.47 -0.37
CA ALA A 286 -5.88 11.86 1.02
C ALA A 286 -7.12 11.45 1.82
N ILE A 287 -6.91 10.69 2.88
CA ILE A 287 -7.87 10.47 3.98
C ILE A 287 -7.65 11.57 5.02
#